data_AF-A0A524R2W9-F1
#
_entry.id   AF-A0A524R2W9-F1
#
_cell.length_a   1.000
_cell.length_b   1.000
_cell.length_c   1.000
_cell.angle_alpha   90.00
_cell.angle_beta   90.00
_cell.angle_gamma   90.00
#
_symmetry.space_group_name_H-M   'P 1'
#
loop_
_entity.id
_entity.type
_entity.pdbx_description
1 polymer ?
#
loop_
_entity_poly.entity_id
_entity_poly.type
_entity_poly.pdbx_seq_one_letter_code
_entity_poly.pdbx_strand_id
1 'polypeptide(L)'
;MPKFCANLTMLFNEVDFLDRFEKAAKAGFKGIEYLFPYAWEKEQLVEKLGAFGLTQVLHNLPAGDWNKGERGIACLPGRETEFQEGVGKAIEYAKALKCPQVNCLVGLTPAGVPADKVRKTLVAN
;
A
#
# COMPACT_ATOMS: atom_id res chain seq x y z
N MET A 1 7.97 -18.00 -17.91
CA MET A 1 6.88 -18.37 -16.97
C MET A 1 6.52 -17.15 -16.12
N PRO A 2 5.26 -16.99 -15.71
CA PRO A 2 4.83 -15.90 -14.81
C PRO A 2 5.58 -15.93 -13.47
N LYS A 3 5.86 -14.75 -12.91
CA LYS A 3 6.41 -14.59 -11.55
C LYS A 3 5.25 -14.24 -10.62
N PHE A 4 4.94 -15.13 -9.68
CA PHE A 4 3.87 -14.90 -8.69
C PHE A 4 4.42 -14.19 -7.45
N CYS A 5 3.59 -13.35 -6.86
CA CYS A 5 3.81 -12.79 -5.52
C CYS A 5 2.66 -13.18 -4.59
N ALA A 6 2.96 -13.32 -3.30
CA ALA A 6 1.95 -13.57 -2.29
C ALA A 6 1.42 -12.24 -1.73
N ASN A 7 0.11 -12.04 -1.79
CA ASN A 7 -0.53 -10.92 -1.11
C ASN A 7 -0.74 -11.25 0.37
N LEU A 8 0.09 -10.68 1.26
CA LEU A 8 0.09 -10.96 2.70
C LEU A 8 -1.08 -10.32 3.44
N THR A 9 -1.85 -9.44 2.81
CA THR A 9 -3.14 -9.00 3.37
C THR A 9 -4.20 -10.10 3.23
N MET A 10 -4.14 -10.87 2.14
CA MET A 10 -5.16 -11.88 1.81
C MET A 10 -4.75 -13.30 2.22
N LEU A 11 -3.45 -13.60 2.18
CA LEU A 11 -2.88 -14.92 2.45
C LEU A 11 -2.17 -14.95 3.81
N PHE A 12 -2.05 -16.16 4.37
CA PHE A 12 -1.34 -16.42 5.63
C PHE A 12 -1.94 -15.69 6.84
N ASN A 13 -3.27 -15.50 6.83
CA ASN A 13 -4.00 -14.81 7.90
C ASN A 13 -4.11 -15.65 9.19
N GLU A 14 -3.60 -16.88 9.20
CA GLU A 14 -3.52 -17.75 10.39
C GLU A 14 -2.40 -17.33 11.36
N VAL A 15 -1.55 -16.37 10.95
CA VAL A 15 -0.48 -15.80 11.79
C VAL A 15 -0.45 -14.26 11.70
N ASP A 16 0.24 -13.64 12.66
CA ASP A 16 0.47 -12.21 12.69
C ASP A 16 1.26 -11.72 11.47
N PHE A 17 1.04 -10.46 11.09
CA PHE A 17 1.52 -9.92 9.81
C PHE A 17 3.02 -10.13 9.55
N LEU A 18 3.86 -9.87 10.55
CA LEU A 18 5.31 -9.99 10.41
C LEU A 18 5.79 -11.44 10.26
N ASP A 19 4.99 -12.43 10.66
CA ASP A 19 5.31 -13.86 10.51
C ASP A 19 4.88 -14.40 9.13
N ARG A 20 4.04 -13.66 8.40
CA ARG A 20 3.59 -14.02 7.05
C ARG A 20 4.72 -14.00 6.02
N PHE A 21 5.76 -13.20 6.24
CA PHE A 21 6.95 -13.16 5.40
C PHE A 21 7.64 -14.51 5.37
N GLU A 22 7.84 -15.14 6.53
CA GLU A 22 8.44 -16.48 6.60
C GLU A 22 7.55 -17.52 5.90
N LYS A 23 6.23 -17.47 6.14
CA LYS A 23 5.26 -18.38 5.51
C LYS A 23 5.29 -18.29 3.99
N ALA A 24 5.31 -17.07 3.44
CA ALA A 24 5.40 -16.85 2.00
C ALA A 24 6.69 -17.42 1.40
N ALA A 25 7.83 -17.18 2.04
CA ALA A 25 9.11 -17.71 1.58
C ALA A 25 9.15 -19.25 1.65
N LYS A 26 8.66 -19.85 2.74
CA LYS A 26 8.56 -21.32 2.89
C LYS A 26 7.60 -21.94 1.86
N ALA A 27 6.56 -21.22 1.45
CA ALA A 27 5.66 -21.62 0.37
C ALA A 27 6.25 -21.45 -1.04
N GLY A 28 7.50 -20.97 -1.16
CA GLY A 28 8.24 -20.86 -2.41
C GLY A 28 8.09 -19.52 -3.13
N PHE A 29 7.35 -18.54 -2.56
CA PHE A 29 7.27 -17.21 -3.15
C PHE A 29 8.60 -16.47 -3.05
N LYS A 30 8.88 -15.66 -4.08
CA LYS A 30 10.06 -14.76 -4.13
C LYS A 30 9.67 -13.29 -4.08
N GLY A 31 8.42 -12.98 -4.37
CA GLY A 31 7.83 -11.65 -4.23
C GLY A 31 6.67 -11.68 -3.26
N ILE A 32 6.46 -10.58 -2.54
CA ILE A 32 5.29 -10.35 -1.71
C ILE A 32 4.69 -8.97 -1.99
N GLU A 33 3.41 -8.83 -1.70
CA GLU A 33 2.69 -7.56 -1.66
C GLU A 33 1.75 -7.52 -0.46
N TYR A 34 1.27 -6.33 -0.11
CA TYR A 34 0.22 -6.13 0.90
C TYR A 34 -0.35 -4.72 0.73
N LEU A 35 -1.52 -4.43 1.30
CA LEU A 35 -2.16 -3.13 1.12
C LEU A 35 -1.35 -2.00 1.78
N PHE A 36 -1.13 -2.05 3.10
CA PHE A 36 -0.61 -0.89 3.84
C PHE A 36 0.50 -1.31 4.83
N PRO A 37 1.73 -0.79 4.70
CA PRO A 37 2.83 -1.08 5.64
C PRO A 37 2.81 -0.19 6.90
N TYR A 38 1.98 0.85 6.95
CA TYR A 38 2.20 2.02 7.81
C TYR A 38 1.96 1.80 9.32
N ALA A 39 1.56 0.60 9.72
CA ALA A 39 1.45 0.21 11.13
C ALA A 39 2.77 -0.35 11.69
N TRP A 40 3.78 -0.55 10.84
CA TRP A 40 5.09 -1.08 11.20
C TRP A 40 6.18 -0.10 10.76
N GLU A 41 7.27 -0.06 11.53
CA GLU A 41 8.46 0.69 11.12
C GLU A 41 9.05 0.04 9.86
N LYS A 42 9.46 0.86 8.89
CA LYS A 42 10.00 0.40 7.61
C LYS A 42 11.22 -0.52 7.80
N GLU A 43 12.03 -0.28 8.83
CA GLU A 43 13.21 -1.08 9.17
C GLU A 43 12.84 -2.53 9.52
N GLN A 44 11.72 -2.75 10.21
CA GLN A 44 11.23 -4.10 10.54
C GLN A 44 10.85 -4.86 9.27
N LEU A 45 10.24 -4.16 8.31
CA LEU A 45 9.84 -4.74 7.03
C LEU A 45 11.08 -5.05 6.17
N VAL A 46 12.08 -4.16 6.15
CA VAL A 46 13.38 -4.39 5.48
C VAL A 46 14.08 -5.62 6.05
N GLU A 47 14.10 -5.76 7.38
CA GLU A 47 14.68 -6.92 8.07
C GLU A 47 13.99 -8.21 7.62
N LYS A 48 12.65 -8.25 7.62
CA LYS A 48 11.88 -9.43 7.20
C LYS A 48 12.09 -9.77 5.72
N LEU A 49 12.13 -8.78 4.83
CA LEU A 49 12.43 -8.99 3.41
C LEU A 49 13.83 -9.60 3.23
N GLY A 50 14.84 -9.06 3.93
CA GLY A 50 16.21 -9.54 3.89
C GLY A 50 16.37 -10.96 4.45
N ALA A 51 15.81 -11.21 5.64
CA ALA A 51 15.90 -12.50 6.32
C ALA A 51 15.34 -13.67 5.48
N PHE A 52 14.30 -13.40 4.68
CA PHE A 52 13.63 -14.42 3.88
C PHE A 52 13.88 -14.32 2.37
N GLY A 53 14.78 -13.42 1.94
CA GLY A 53 15.14 -13.23 0.53
C GLY A 53 13.94 -12.86 -0.36
N LEU A 54 13.01 -12.05 0.17
CA LEU A 54 11.79 -11.64 -0.51
C LEU A 54 11.94 -10.27 -1.17
N THR A 55 11.27 -10.09 -2.30
CA THR A 55 11.13 -8.80 -2.98
C THR A 55 9.78 -8.17 -2.63
N GLN A 56 9.78 -6.90 -2.21
CA GLN A 56 8.54 -6.12 -2.15
C GLN A 56 8.10 -5.76 -3.58
N VAL A 57 6.97 -6.30 -4.02
CA VAL A 57 6.45 -6.10 -5.38
C VAL A 57 5.51 -4.90 -5.46
N LEU A 58 4.64 -4.73 -4.47
CA LEU A 58 3.64 -3.67 -4.44
C LEU A 58 3.23 -3.35 -2.99
N HIS A 59 2.92 -2.09 -2.74
CA HIS A 59 2.02 -1.67 -1.65
C HIS A 59 1.21 -0.45 -2.09
N ASN A 60 0.20 -0.06 -1.31
CA ASN A 60 -0.62 1.11 -1.62
C ASN A 60 -0.10 2.37 -0.92
N LEU A 61 -0.57 3.54 -1.37
CA LEU A 61 -0.57 4.79 -0.60
C LEU A 61 -1.46 4.70 0.65
N PRO A 62 -1.34 5.62 1.62
CA PRO A 62 -2.32 5.74 2.71
C PRO A 62 -3.72 5.98 2.13
N ALA A 63 -4.71 5.25 2.65
CA ALA A 63 -6.06 5.20 2.08
C ALA A 63 -7.11 6.02 2.87
N GLY A 64 -6.66 6.90 3.76
CA GLY A 64 -7.52 7.60 4.70
C GLY A 64 -7.99 6.72 5.87
N ASP A 65 -9.13 7.07 6.46
CA ASP A 65 -9.77 6.35 7.55
C ASP A 65 -10.54 5.13 7.02
N TRP A 66 -9.80 4.02 6.89
CA TRP A 66 -10.34 2.75 6.39
C TRP A 66 -11.54 2.24 7.20
N ASN A 67 -11.54 2.49 8.52
CA ASN A 67 -12.58 2.06 9.45
C ASN A 67 -13.87 2.89 9.28
N LYS A 68 -13.76 4.15 8.85
CA LYS A 68 -14.92 4.98 8.45
C LYS A 68 -15.38 4.74 7.01
N GLY A 69 -14.80 3.75 6.33
CA GLY A 69 -15.22 3.38 4.98
C GLY A 69 -14.46 4.08 3.86
N GLU A 70 -13.43 4.89 4.16
CA GLU A 70 -12.59 5.47 3.12
C GLU A 70 -11.80 4.38 2.38
N ARG A 71 -11.59 4.58 1.08
CA ARG A 71 -10.93 3.62 0.18
C ARG A 71 -9.94 4.36 -0.73
N GLY A 72 -9.15 5.25 -0.14
CA GLY A 72 -8.37 6.24 -0.86
C GLY A 72 -8.96 7.64 -0.76
N ILE A 73 -8.12 8.65 -0.95
CA ILE A 73 -8.48 10.06 -0.78
C ILE A 73 -8.07 10.96 -1.96
N ALA A 74 -7.44 10.40 -3.00
CA ALA A 74 -6.89 11.16 -4.11
C ALA A 74 -7.93 11.98 -4.89
N CYS A 75 -9.18 11.51 -4.92
CA CYS A 75 -10.29 12.17 -5.60
C CYS A 75 -11.15 13.08 -4.69
N LEU A 76 -10.77 13.25 -3.41
CA LEU A 76 -11.57 14.00 -2.42
C LEU A 76 -11.13 15.47 -2.36
N PRO A 77 -11.94 16.43 -2.85
CA PRO A 77 -11.56 17.84 -2.81
C PRO A 77 -11.48 18.37 -1.37
N GLY A 78 -10.46 19.17 -1.08
CA GLY A 78 -10.18 19.69 0.26
C GLY A 78 -9.25 18.81 1.10
N ARG A 79 -8.77 17.69 0.56
CA ARG A 79 -7.79 16.79 1.22
C ARG A 79 -6.49 16.63 0.44
N GLU A 80 -6.20 17.57 -0.45
CA GLU A 80 -5.02 17.56 -1.32
C GLU A 80 -3.72 17.54 -0.50
N THR A 81 -3.61 18.37 0.55
CA THR A 81 -2.41 18.39 1.41
C THR A 81 -2.13 17.02 2.03
N GLU A 82 -3.14 16.39 2.59
CA GLU A 82 -2.99 15.06 3.20
C GLU A 82 -2.65 13.99 2.17
N PHE A 83 -3.24 14.07 0.98
CA PHE A 83 -2.86 13.18 -0.11
C PHE A 83 -1.37 13.31 -0.44
N GLN A 84 -0.87 14.55 -0.59
CA GLN A 84 0.54 14.81 -0.91
C GLN A 84 1.50 14.36 0.21
N GLU A 85 1.12 14.56 1.48
CA GLU A 85 1.85 13.98 2.62
C GLU A 85 1.87 12.44 2.56
N GLY A 86 0.74 11.83 2.20
CA GLY A 86 0.62 10.39 2.00
C GLY A 86 1.49 9.86 0.85
N VAL A 87 1.60 10.61 -0.25
CA VAL A 87 2.54 10.32 -1.35
C VAL A 87 3.98 10.32 -0.82
N GLY A 88 4.36 11.35 -0.06
CA GLY A 88 5.68 11.43 0.58
C GLY A 88 5.98 10.21 1.45
N LYS A 89 5.05 9.83 2.33
CA LYS A 89 5.17 8.64 3.19
C LYS A 89 5.26 7.34 2.38
N ALA A 90 4.47 7.20 1.32
CA ALA A 90 4.53 6.03 0.45
C ALA A 90 5.89 5.92 -0.26
N ILE A 91 6.44 7.03 -0.75
CA ILE A 91 7.77 7.08 -1.40
C ILE A 91 8.88 6.71 -0.40
N GLU A 92 8.79 7.19 0.85
CA GLU A 92 9.75 6.85 1.90
C GLU A 92 9.82 5.33 2.13
N TYR A 93 8.66 4.68 2.30
CA TYR A 93 8.57 3.23 2.45
C TYR A 93 9.04 2.51 1.18
N ALA A 94 8.58 2.94 0.00
CA ALA A 94 8.95 2.31 -1.27
C ALA A 94 10.48 2.32 -1.47
N LYS A 95 11.15 3.44 -1.15
CA LYS A 95 12.62 3.54 -1.20
C LYS A 95 13.31 2.57 -0.24
N ALA A 96 12.87 2.52 1.03
CA ALA A 96 13.45 1.62 2.02
C ALA A 96 13.28 0.14 1.63
N LEU A 97 12.08 -0.22 1.17
CA LEU A 97 11.72 -1.58 0.78
C LEU A 97 12.23 -1.98 -0.61
N LYS A 98 12.84 -1.05 -1.36
CA LYS A 98 13.21 -1.20 -2.77
C LYS A 98 12.01 -1.63 -3.64
N CYS A 99 10.82 -1.14 -3.31
CA CYS A 99 9.58 -1.39 -4.03
C CYS A 99 9.50 -0.43 -5.23
N PRO A 100 9.50 -0.93 -6.48
CA PRO A 100 9.58 -0.06 -7.66
C PRO A 100 8.25 0.62 -8.01
N GLN A 101 7.15 0.20 -7.39
CA GLN A 101 5.80 0.65 -7.72
C GLN A 101 4.92 0.70 -6.48
N VAL A 102 3.97 1.63 -6.50
CA VAL A 102 2.95 1.79 -5.47
C VAL A 102 1.58 1.99 -6.13
N ASN A 103 0.53 1.54 -5.47
CA ASN A 103 -0.83 1.70 -5.96
C ASN A 103 -1.55 2.85 -5.25
N CYS A 104 -2.15 3.75 -6.05
CA CYS A 104 -2.99 4.83 -5.56
C CYS A 104 -4.46 4.38 -5.61
N LEU A 105 -5.02 4.05 -4.45
CA LEU A 105 -6.47 3.95 -4.34
C LEU A 105 -7.06 5.36 -4.45
N VAL A 106 -7.84 5.60 -5.50
CA VAL A 106 -8.26 6.96 -5.83
C VAL A 106 -9.33 7.51 -4.88
N GLY A 107 -10.07 6.65 -4.17
CA GLY A 107 -11.14 7.02 -3.27
C GLY A 107 -12.55 6.87 -3.86
N LEU A 108 -13.54 6.84 -2.97
CA LEU A 108 -14.95 6.83 -3.34
C LEU A 108 -15.40 8.23 -3.76
N THR A 109 -16.23 8.34 -4.79
CA THR A 109 -16.75 9.62 -5.25
C THR A 109 -17.58 10.30 -4.15
N PRO A 110 -17.22 11.52 -3.71
CA PRO A 110 -17.94 12.19 -2.64
C PRO A 110 -19.34 12.62 -3.10
N ALA A 111 -20.34 12.41 -2.24
CA ALA A 111 -21.71 12.78 -2.51
C ALA A 111 -21.86 14.31 -2.64
N GLY A 112 -22.67 14.75 -3.61
CA GLY A 112 -22.95 16.18 -3.82
C GLY A 112 -21.82 16.99 -4.45
N VAL A 113 -20.70 16.36 -4.83
CA VAL A 113 -19.60 17.03 -5.52
C VAL A 113 -19.71 16.81 -7.03
N PRO A 114 -19.63 17.87 -7.87
CA PRO A 114 -19.66 17.71 -9.32
C PRO A 114 -18.52 16.81 -9.82
N ALA A 115 -18.82 15.89 -10.75
CA ALA A 115 -17.85 14.93 -11.30
C ALA A 115 -16.60 15.62 -11.87
N ASP A 116 -16.75 16.77 -12.53
CA ASP A 116 -15.61 17.54 -13.05
C ASP A 116 -14.67 18.02 -11.94
N LYS A 117 -15.20 18.39 -10.76
CA LYS A 117 -14.38 18.78 -9.62
C LYS A 117 -13.63 17.58 -9.06
N VAL A 118 -14.29 16.43 -8.91
CA VAL A 118 -13.65 15.16 -8.48
C VAL A 118 -12.53 14.77 -9.42
N ARG A 119 -12.77 14.81 -10.74
CA ARG A 119 -11.75 14.49 -11.75
C ARG A 119 -10.59 15.49 -11.73
N LYS A 120 -10.87 16.79 -11.61
CA LYS A 120 -9.83 17.83 -11.52
C LYS A 120 -8.95 17.63 -10.29
N THR A 121 -9.53 17.36 -9.13
CA THR A 121 -8.79 17.04 -7.90
C THR A 121 -7.91 15.80 -8.11
N LEU A 122 -8.48 14.71 -8.65
CA LEU A 122 -7.71 13.48 -8.88
C LEU A 122 -6.53 13.66 -9.83
N VAL A 123 -6.70 14.40 -10.93
CA VAL A 123 -5.63 14.59 -11.93
C VAL A 123 -4.55 15.56 -11.44
N ALA A 124 -4.90 16.53 -10.60
CA ALA A 124 -3.95 17.48 -10.03
C ALA A 124 -3.11 16.90 -8.89
N ASN A 125 -3.60 15.83 -8.27
CA ASN A 125 -2.94 15.06 -7.22
C ASN A 125 -1.95 14.05 -7.80
#